data_AF-A0A3S9P0I7-F1
#
_entry.id   AF-A0A3S9P0I7-F1
#
_cell.length_a   1.000
_cell.length_b   1.000
_cell.length_c   1.000
_cell.angle_alpha   90.00
_cell.angle_beta   90.00
_cell.angle_gamma   90.00
#
_symmetry.space_group_name_H-M   'P 1'
#
loop_
_entity.id
_entity.type
_entity.pdbx_description
1 polymer ?
#
loop_
_entity_poly.entity_id
_entity_poly.type
_entity_poly.pdbx_seq_one_letter_code
_entity_poly.pdbx_strand_id
1 'polypeptide(L)'
;MNKIILLSTFFITIPFFVFAQEYAFEGLINTELKVRVRFDINENKAEGYCIYIDSKEKSLLTGEKKEDGTVVLSQSNGERFEGKIIASYMYKGEYFNAEGIDQGTFLFSKTDATEKEDETLLVVSDSTAHASGKADRLHGTETEVNDILRNHLTEFKRCYTQNIDPLKCRQASAMAITELFQTNDFKDQYVGGSYLTMSESYDHITASSDWKMLGEANSATLKDAQARANEGELVIVSYPFKGFIQLGFIRKGDAKMSSKWNMEVPSIAIFFYNDPEKSSISKQMNFIWRSPENIEVWVRK
;
A
#
# COMPACT_ATOMS: atom_id res chain seq x y z
N MET A 1 64.15 -25.05 -33.46
CA MET A 1 63.06 -26.05 -33.38
C MET A 1 62.47 -26.01 -31.98
N ASN A 2 61.18 -25.65 -31.93
CA ASN A 2 60.14 -25.81 -30.90
C ASN A 2 60.51 -25.74 -29.40
N LYS A 3 60.16 -24.61 -28.78
CA LYS A 3 59.86 -24.53 -27.34
C LYS A 3 58.38 -24.88 -27.13
N ILE A 4 58.13 -25.99 -26.45
CA ILE A 4 56.80 -26.41 -26.01
C ILE A 4 56.47 -25.63 -24.72
N ILE A 5 55.43 -24.80 -24.77
CA ILE A 5 54.88 -24.09 -23.61
C ILE A 5 53.79 -24.98 -23.01
N LEU A 6 54.04 -25.56 -21.83
CA LEU A 6 53.04 -26.26 -21.04
C LEU A 6 52.12 -25.21 -20.40
N LEU A 7 50.88 -25.09 -20.88
CA LEU A 7 49.83 -24.36 -20.17
C LEU A 7 49.28 -25.27 -19.06
N SER A 8 49.65 -24.97 -17.81
CA SER A 8 49.03 -25.54 -16.62
C SER A 8 47.69 -24.84 -16.38
N THR A 9 46.59 -25.53 -16.65
CA THR A 9 45.24 -25.09 -16.30
C THR A 9 45.00 -25.31 -14.80
N PHE A 10 45.20 -24.25 -14.02
CA PHE A 10 44.76 -24.19 -12.63
C PHE A 10 43.22 -24.15 -12.60
N PHE A 11 42.57 -25.27 -12.30
CA PHE A 11 41.15 -25.30 -11.94
C PHE A 11 41.00 -24.73 -10.53
N ILE A 12 40.64 -23.45 -10.45
CA ILE A 12 40.21 -22.82 -9.20
C ILE A 12 38.78 -23.32 -8.93
N THR A 13 38.64 -24.30 -8.04
CA THR A 13 37.34 -24.68 -7.48
C THR A 13 36.92 -23.57 -6.52
N ILE A 14 36.08 -22.65 -6.96
CA ILE A 14 35.43 -21.68 -6.09
C ILE A 14 34.42 -22.48 -5.25
N PRO A 15 34.54 -22.54 -3.92
CA PRO A 15 33.50 -23.11 -3.08
C PRO A 15 32.24 -22.27 -3.30
N PHE A 16 31.22 -22.86 -3.91
CA PHE A 16 29.87 -22.32 -3.89
C PHE A 16 29.42 -22.36 -2.43
N PHE A 17 29.63 -21.27 -1.70
CA PHE A 17 28.94 -21.02 -0.45
C PHE A 17 27.45 -20.97 -0.81
N VAL A 18 26.72 -22.03 -0.47
CA VAL A 18 25.26 -22.03 -0.50
C VAL A 18 24.83 -21.10 0.61
N PHE A 19 24.63 -19.82 0.28
CA PHE A 19 24.05 -18.86 1.20
C PHE A 19 22.60 -19.29 1.45
N ALA A 20 22.24 -19.49 2.72
CA ALA A 20 20.85 -19.69 3.11
C ALA A 20 20.03 -18.51 2.57
N GLN A 21 18.91 -18.82 1.90
CA GLN A 21 18.07 -17.80 1.31
C GLN A 21 17.01 -17.41 2.32
N GLU A 22 17.15 -16.21 2.86
CA GLU A 22 16.20 -15.62 3.80
C GLU A 22 15.00 -15.03 3.07
N TYR A 23 13.82 -15.34 3.59
CA TYR A 23 12.54 -14.86 3.11
C TYR A 23 11.80 -14.13 4.23
N ALA A 24 11.30 -12.95 3.92
CA ALA A 24 10.41 -12.20 4.79
C ALA A 24 9.21 -11.73 3.97
N PHE A 25 8.02 -12.15 4.38
CA PHE A 25 6.75 -11.83 3.73
C PHE A 25 5.75 -11.31 4.75
N GLU A 26 4.87 -10.42 4.33
CA GLU A 26 3.78 -9.87 5.15
C GLU A 26 2.50 -9.80 4.32
N GLY A 27 1.36 -10.06 4.96
CA GLY A 27 0.07 -9.80 4.38
C GLY A 27 -1.06 -10.37 5.25
N LEU A 28 -2.18 -10.68 4.60
CA LEU A 28 -3.40 -11.11 5.26
C LEU A 28 -3.73 -12.57 4.96
N ILE A 29 -4.20 -13.27 5.98
CA ILE A 29 -4.97 -14.51 5.84
C ILE A 29 -6.44 -14.14 5.90
N ASN A 30 -7.23 -14.55 4.91
CA ASN A 30 -8.66 -14.27 4.82
C ASN A 30 -9.06 -12.81 4.99
N THR A 31 -8.20 -11.88 4.55
CA THR A 31 -8.43 -10.43 4.69
C THR A 31 -8.54 -9.87 6.12
N GLU A 32 -8.38 -10.71 7.15
CA GLU A 32 -8.61 -10.34 8.54
C GLU A 32 -7.35 -10.49 9.40
N LEU A 33 -6.63 -11.61 9.25
CA LEU A 33 -5.51 -11.92 10.13
C LEU A 33 -4.19 -11.46 9.51
N LYS A 34 -3.63 -10.38 10.06
CA LYS A 34 -2.34 -9.83 9.62
C LYS A 34 -1.18 -10.66 10.16
N VAL A 35 -0.40 -11.22 9.25
CA VAL A 35 0.73 -12.09 9.57
C VAL A 35 1.97 -11.65 8.82
N ARG A 36 3.08 -11.54 9.56
CA ARG A 36 4.43 -11.50 8.98
C ARG A 36 5.07 -12.86 9.15
N VAL A 37 5.58 -13.45 8.07
CA VAL A 37 6.26 -14.74 8.06
C VAL A 37 7.70 -14.52 7.62
N ARG A 38 8.65 -14.91 8.47
CA ARG A 38 10.08 -14.96 8.14
C ARG A 38 10.57 -16.40 8.20
N PHE A 39 11.29 -16.85 7.18
CA PHE A 39 11.89 -18.18 7.18
C PHE A 39 13.08 -18.26 6.23
N ASP A 40 14.00 -19.16 6.56
CA ASP A 40 15.10 -19.56 5.71
C ASP A 40 14.81 -20.92 5.09
N ILE A 41 15.25 -21.14 3.86
CA ILE A 41 15.30 -22.48 3.28
C ILE A 41 16.76 -22.91 3.15
N ASN A 42 17.10 -24.02 3.78
CA ASN A 42 18.37 -24.69 3.61
C ASN A 42 18.14 -26.13 3.14
N GLU A 43 18.65 -26.44 1.95
CA GLU A 43 18.32 -27.64 1.18
C GLU A 43 16.80 -27.73 0.96
N ASN A 44 16.11 -28.55 1.76
CA ASN A 44 14.66 -28.71 1.75
C ASN A 44 14.02 -28.42 3.10
N LYS A 45 14.77 -28.00 4.11
CA LYS A 45 14.24 -27.63 5.42
C LYS A 45 13.93 -26.15 5.46
N ALA A 46 12.80 -25.80 6.03
CA ALA A 46 12.39 -24.43 6.25
C ALA A 46 12.24 -24.17 7.75
N GLU A 47 12.89 -23.13 8.26
CA GLU A 47 12.85 -22.75 9.67
C GLU A 47 12.66 -21.24 9.79
N GLY A 48 11.90 -20.80 10.79
CA GLY A 48 11.59 -19.38 10.94
C GLY A 48 10.55 -19.10 12.01
N TYR A 49 9.76 -18.05 11.79
CA TYR A 49 8.66 -17.67 12.66
C TYR A 49 7.58 -16.89 11.91
N CYS A 50 6.37 -16.88 12.47
CA CYS A 50 5.36 -15.89 12.13
C CYS A 50 5.10 -14.95 13.31
N ILE A 51 4.68 -13.73 12.99
CA ILE A 51 4.18 -12.76 13.94
C ILE A 51 2.75 -12.45 13.54
N TYR A 52 1.81 -12.74 14.43
CA TYR A 52 0.44 -12.24 14.37
C TYR A 52 0.46 -10.81 14.87
N ILE A 53 0.29 -9.86 13.96
CA ILE A 53 0.64 -8.46 14.22
C ILE A 53 -0.30 -7.83 15.25
N ASP A 54 -1.57 -8.21 15.24
CA ASP A 54 -2.58 -7.66 16.14
C ASP A 54 -2.44 -8.21 17.57
N SER A 55 -2.21 -9.52 17.70
CA SER A 55 -1.99 -10.16 19.01
C SER A 55 -0.56 -9.98 19.52
N LYS A 56 0.35 -9.49 18.68
CA LYS A 56 1.80 -9.42 18.93
C LYS A 56 2.38 -10.78 19.32
N GLU A 57 1.76 -11.86 18.88
CA GLU A 57 2.20 -13.21 19.16
C GLU A 57 3.22 -13.65 18.12
N LYS A 58 4.37 -14.16 18.59
CA LYS A 58 5.41 -14.76 17.75
C LYS A 58 5.39 -16.27 17.94
N SER A 59 5.19 -16.99 16.84
CA SER A 59 5.20 -18.44 16.81
C SER A 59 6.32 -18.96 15.93
N LEU A 60 7.09 -19.91 16.44
CA LEU A 60 8.14 -20.57 15.67
C LEU A 60 7.54 -21.45 14.57
N LEU A 61 8.21 -21.47 13.42
CA LEU A 61 7.84 -22.26 12.26
C LEU A 61 8.93 -23.26 11.95
N THR A 62 8.51 -24.49 11.67
CA THR A 62 9.36 -25.55 11.13
C THR A 62 8.66 -26.19 9.95
N GLY A 63 9.41 -26.62 8.95
CA GLY A 63 8.81 -26.94 7.68
C GLY A 63 9.74 -27.55 6.66
N GLU A 64 9.19 -27.76 5.48
CA GLU A 64 9.93 -28.28 4.34
C GLU A 64 9.49 -27.67 3.02
N LYS A 65 10.43 -27.63 2.08
CA LYS A 65 10.18 -27.33 0.67
C LYS A 65 10.02 -28.65 -0.09
N LYS A 66 8.84 -28.86 -0.68
CA LYS A 66 8.51 -29.98 -1.55
C LYS A 66 9.16 -29.82 -2.93
N GLU A 67 9.29 -30.93 -3.66
CA GLU A 67 9.87 -30.97 -5.01
C GLU A 67 9.15 -30.05 -6.00
N ASP A 68 7.85 -29.85 -5.82
CA ASP A 68 7.01 -29.00 -6.68
C ASP A 68 7.12 -27.49 -6.34
N GLY A 69 8.02 -27.14 -5.41
CA GLY A 69 8.27 -25.78 -4.95
C GLY A 69 7.36 -25.29 -3.83
N THR A 70 6.41 -26.12 -3.36
CA THR A 70 5.57 -25.79 -2.20
C THR A 70 6.42 -25.75 -0.93
N VAL A 71 6.25 -24.73 -0.11
CA VAL A 71 6.80 -24.62 1.24
C VAL A 71 5.67 -24.83 2.23
N VAL A 72 5.83 -25.82 3.10
CA VAL A 72 4.92 -26.10 4.22
C VAL A 72 5.61 -25.66 5.51
N LEU A 73 5.04 -24.68 6.20
CA LEU A 73 5.54 -24.15 7.47
C LEU A 73 4.52 -24.45 8.56
N SER A 74 4.91 -25.17 9.60
CA SER A 74 4.04 -25.62 10.68
C SER A 74 4.49 -25.07 12.03
N GLN A 75 3.51 -24.74 12.86
CA GLN A 75 3.67 -24.37 14.27
C GLN A 75 3.55 -25.60 15.17
N SER A 76 4.00 -25.47 16.42
CA SER A 76 3.91 -26.53 17.42
C SER A 76 2.46 -26.85 17.84
N ASN A 77 1.53 -25.91 17.66
CA ASN A 77 0.10 -26.08 17.93
C ASN A 77 -0.65 -26.84 16.82
N GLY A 78 0.02 -27.16 15.70
CA GLY A 78 -0.57 -27.85 14.55
C GLY A 78 -1.05 -26.95 13.41
N GLU A 79 -1.08 -25.63 13.61
CA GLU A 79 -1.38 -24.68 12.53
C GLU A 79 -0.28 -24.69 11.47
N ARG A 80 -0.65 -24.48 10.20
CA ARG A 80 0.35 -24.47 9.11
C ARG A 80 -0.02 -23.57 7.94
N PHE A 81 1.02 -23.09 7.27
CA PHE A 81 0.98 -22.39 6.00
C PHE A 81 1.47 -23.33 4.92
N GLU A 82 0.69 -23.53 3.85
CA GLU A 82 1.09 -24.32 2.69
C GLU A 82 0.98 -23.45 1.44
N GLY A 83 2.11 -23.13 0.80
CA GLY A 83 2.11 -22.19 -0.31
C GLY A 83 3.35 -22.25 -1.20
N LYS A 84 3.36 -21.47 -2.28
CA LYS A 84 4.48 -21.33 -3.21
C LYS A 84 4.98 -19.90 -3.29
N ILE A 85 6.30 -19.76 -3.40
CA ILE A 85 6.92 -18.49 -3.78
C ILE A 85 6.80 -18.36 -5.29
N ILE A 86 5.76 -17.67 -5.75
CA ILE A 86 5.39 -17.59 -7.18
C ILE A 86 6.13 -16.49 -7.94
N ALA A 87 6.73 -15.55 -7.21
CA ALA A 87 7.65 -14.54 -7.72
C ALA A 87 8.66 -14.18 -6.62
N SER A 88 9.76 -13.52 -6.98
CA SER A 88 10.80 -13.07 -6.03
C SER A 88 10.29 -12.17 -4.90
N TYR A 89 9.05 -11.69 -5.00
CA TYR A 89 8.40 -10.76 -4.08
C TYR A 89 7.04 -11.27 -3.56
N MET A 90 6.65 -12.53 -3.81
CA MET A 90 5.28 -12.99 -3.51
C MET A 90 5.22 -14.44 -3.04
N TYR A 91 4.57 -14.67 -1.90
CA TYR A 91 4.28 -15.98 -1.32
C TYR A 91 2.76 -16.18 -1.22
N LYS A 92 2.24 -17.20 -1.90
CA LYS A 92 0.79 -17.44 -2.02
C LYS A 92 0.47 -18.86 -1.57
N GLY A 93 -0.60 -19.03 -0.80
CA GLY A 93 -0.97 -20.35 -0.30
C GLY A 93 -2.28 -20.38 0.48
N GLU A 94 -2.43 -21.43 1.27
CA GLU A 94 -3.56 -21.73 2.15
C GLU A 94 -3.08 -21.85 3.59
N TYR A 95 -3.91 -21.38 4.52
CA TYR A 95 -3.67 -21.47 5.96
C TYR A 95 -4.60 -22.51 6.58
N PHE A 96 -4.03 -23.40 7.39
CA PHE A 96 -4.77 -24.44 8.09
C PHE A 96 -4.65 -24.24 9.59
N ASN A 97 -5.76 -24.38 10.30
CA ASN A 97 -5.77 -24.32 11.76
C ASN A 97 -5.18 -25.61 12.39
N ALA A 98 -5.13 -25.67 13.72
CA ALA A 98 -4.61 -26.81 14.48
C ALA A 98 -5.33 -28.14 14.21
N GLU A 99 -6.58 -28.09 13.75
CA GLU A 99 -7.41 -29.26 13.41
C GLU A 99 -7.19 -29.70 11.95
N GLY A 100 -6.34 -29.00 11.20
CA GLY A 100 -6.09 -29.25 9.78
C GLY A 100 -7.22 -28.76 8.87
N ILE A 101 -8.11 -27.90 9.37
CA ILE A 101 -9.20 -27.30 8.60
C ILE A 101 -8.65 -26.08 7.86
N ASP A 102 -8.84 -26.06 6.54
CA ASP A 102 -8.54 -24.90 5.70
C ASP A 102 -9.32 -23.68 6.20
N GLN A 103 -8.58 -22.66 6.61
CA GLN A 103 -9.14 -21.39 6.99
C GLN A 103 -9.27 -20.47 5.78
N GLY A 104 -8.46 -20.65 4.74
CA GLY A 104 -8.55 -19.95 3.47
C GLY A 104 -7.18 -19.48 2.97
N THR A 105 -7.22 -18.64 1.93
CA THR A 105 -6.02 -18.30 1.16
C THR A 105 -5.31 -17.07 1.69
N PHE A 106 -3.99 -17.04 1.54
CA PHE A 106 -3.15 -15.88 1.77
C PHE A 106 -2.39 -15.45 0.52
N LEU A 107 -2.08 -14.16 0.45
CA LEU A 107 -1.17 -13.57 -0.52
C LEU A 107 -0.23 -12.62 0.20
N PHE A 108 0.96 -13.09 0.54
CA PHE A 108 1.96 -12.30 1.24
C PHE A 108 2.94 -11.67 0.26
N SER A 109 3.26 -10.41 0.48
CA SER A 109 4.22 -9.64 -0.29
C SER A 109 5.55 -9.60 0.45
N LYS A 110 6.66 -9.61 -0.29
CA LYS A 110 7.98 -9.52 0.31
C LYS A 110 8.13 -8.18 1.02
N THR A 111 8.72 -8.23 2.21
CA THR A 111 9.02 -7.05 3.01
C THR A 111 10.53 -6.91 3.20
N ASP A 112 10.99 -5.66 3.28
CA ASP A 112 12.38 -5.33 3.62
C ASP A 112 12.57 -5.20 5.15
N ALA A 113 11.54 -5.53 5.94
CA ALA A 113 11.61 -5.52 7.39
C ALA A 113 12.77 -6.40 7.89
N THR A 114 13.46 -5.89 8.89
CA THR A 114 14.58 -6.55 9.57
C THR A 114 14.10 -7.31 10.81
N GLU A 115 14.87 -8.29 11.27
CA GLU A 115 14.57 -8.97 12.54
C GLU A 115 14.48 -7.98 13.72
N LYS A 116 15.28 -6.91 13.69
CA LYS A 116 15.20 -5.86 14.71
C LYS A 116 13.84 -5.17 14.73
N GLU A 117 13.27 -4.90 13.56
CA GLU A 117 11.92 -4.34 13.46
C GLU A 117 10.86 -5.35 13.89
N ASP A 118 11.07 -6.65 13.62
CA ASP A 118 10.20 -7.72 14.12
C ASP A 118 10.16 -7.73 15.66
N GLU A 119 11.31 -7.61 16.31
CA GLU A 119 11.37 -7.50 17.78
C GLU A 119 10.66 -6.25 18.31
N THR A 120 10.68 -5.12 17.57
CA THR A 120 9.93 -3.92 17.99
C THR A 120 8.41 -4.10 17.94
N LEU A 121 7.89 -4.98 17.08
CA LEU A 121 6.46 -5.29 17.03
C LEU A 121 5.99 -6.05 18.28
N LEU A 122 6.86 -6.86 18.86
CA LEU A 122 6.57 -7.70 20.02
C LEU A 122 6.63 -6.93 21.34
N VAL A 123 7.27 -5.76 21.35
CA VAL A 123 7.27 -4.91 22.53
C VAL A 123 5.84 -4.38 22.74
N VAL A 124 5.26 -4.76 23.87
CA VAL A 124 4.03 -4.16 24.39
C VAL A 124 4.40 -2.73 24.81
N SER A 125 4.25 -1.78 23.89
CA SER A 125 4.19 -0.39 24.29
C SER A 125 2.88 -0.21 25.06
N ASP A 126 2.96 0.11 26.35
CA ASP A 126 1.87 0.66 27.20
C ASP A 126 1.34 2.03 26.68
N SER A 127 1.46 2.28 25.37
CA SER A 127 1.07 3.50 24.68
C SER A 127 0.18 3.15 23.48
N THR A 128 -0.94 2.48 23.75
CA THR A 128 -2.15 2.58 22.93
C THR A 128 -3.34 2.94 23.81
N ALA A 129 -3.16 3.96 24.66
CA ALA A 129 -4.19 4.98 24.66
C ALA A 129 -4.18 5.56 23.24
N HIS A 130 -5.19 5.22 22.44
CA HIS A 130 -5.47 5.88 21.17
C HIS A 130 -5.50 7.38 21.42
N ALA A 131 -4.36 8.04 21.21
CA ALA A 131 -4.36 9.43 20.89
C ALA A 131 -4.97 9.51 19.49
N SER A 132 -6.30 9.59 19.45
CA SER A 132 -7.03 10.52 18.60
C SER A 132 -6.37 11.90 18.77
N GLY A 133 -5.20 12.04 18.17
CA GLY A 133 -4.23 13.08 18.44
C GLY A 133 -4.18 14.06 17.30
N LYS A 134 -5.32 14.69 17.00
CA LYS A 134 -5.42 16.04 16.43
C LYS A 134 -4.39 16.37 15.33
N ALA A 135 -4.52 15.74 14.17
CA ALA A 135 -3.96 16.22 12.91
C ALA A 135 -4.86 15.76 11.76
N ASP A 136 -6.04 16.39 11.65
CA ASP A 136 -7.06 16.08 10.62
C ASP A 136 -7.30 17.27 9.68
N ARG A 137 -6.33 18.19 9.64
CA ARG A 137 -6.41 19.40 8.82
C ARG A 137 -5.20 19.52 7.91
N LEU A 138 -5.38 20.18 6.77
CA LEU A 138 -4.29 20.49 5.87
C LEU A 138 -3.19 21.26 6.62
N HIS A 139 -2.00 20.69 6.66
CA HIS A 139 -0.82 21.29 7.28
C HIS A 139 0.05 22.00 6.23
N GLY A 140 0.75 23.04 6.69
CA GLY A 140 1.65 23.84 5.85
C GLY A 140 0.97 25.03 5.15
N THR A 141 1.82 25.93 4.67
CA THR A 141 1.49 27.05 3.80
C THR A 141 1.12 26.55 2.41
N GLU A 142 0.45 27.38 1.61
CA GLU A 142 0.12 27.02 0.22
C GLU A 142 1.37 26.67 -0.60
N THR A 143 2.50 27.34 -0.36
CA THR A 143 3.78 27.03 -1.00
C THR A 143 4.25 25.62 -0.64
N GLU A 144 4.27 25.27 0.65
CA GLU A 144 4.68 23.94 1.12
C GLU A 144 3.76 22.84 0.58
N VAL A 145 2.45 23.06 0.61
CA VAL A 145 1.46 22.13 0.03
C VAL A 145 1.71 21.92 -1.47
N ASN A 146 1.97 22.99 -2.21
CA ASN A 146 2.29 22.90 -3.63
C ASN A 146 3.61 22.15 -3.88
N ASP A 147 4.62 22.34 -3.04
CA ASP A 147 5.91 21.68 -3.19
C ASP A 147 5.80 20.17 -2.89
N ILE A 148 5.10 19.79 -1.81
CA ILE A 148 4.77 18.39 -1.51
C ILE A 148 4.05 17.74 -2.70
N LEU A 149 3.02 18.40 -3.23
CA LEU A 149 2.26 17.90 -4.37
C LEU A 149 3.09 17.77 -5.65
N ARG A 150 3.97 18.74 -5.95
CA ARG A 150 4.88 18.67 -7.09
C ARG A 150 5.88 17.54 -6.95
N ASN A 151 6.39 17.31 -5.75
CA ASN A 151 7.31 16.21 -5.47
C ASN A 151 6.63 14.86 -5.72
N HIS A 152 5.44 14.65 -5.13
CA HIS A 152 4.66 13.43 -5.38
C HIS A 152 4.30 13.24 -6.85
N LEU A 153 3.94 14.32 -7.58
CA LEU A 153 3.62 14.23 -9.00
C LEU A 153 4.85 13.87 -9.84
N THR A 154 6.00 14.46 -9.52
CA THR A 154 7.27 14.19 -10.20
C THR A 154 7.70 12.75 -9.97
N GLU A 155 7.63 12.29 -8.73
CA GLU A 155 7.98 10.93 -8.34
C GLU A 155 7.02 9.91 -8.97
N PHE A 156 5.72 10.19 -8.96
CA PHE A 156 4.73 9.37 -9.64
C PHE A 156 5.01 9.23 -11.14
N LYS A 157 5.27 10.34 -11.85
CA LYS A 157 5.61 10.31 -13.28
C LYS A 157 6.90 9.56 -13.56
N ARG A 158 7.91 9.72 -12.70
CA ARG A 158 9.18 8.99 -12.78
C ARG A 158 8.97 7.49 -12.58
N CYS A 159 8.26 7.11 -11.51
CA CYS A 159 7.90 5.74 -11.18
C CYS A 159 7.22 5.05 -12.37
N TYR A 160 6.23 5.72 -12.97
CA TYR A 160 5.50 5.21 -14.14
C TYR A 160 6.40 5.05 -15.37
N THR A 161 7.19 6.07 -15.71
CA THR A 161 8.05 6.07 -16.91
C THR A 161 9.16 5.03 -16.82
N GLN A 162 9.69 4.80 -15.62
CA GLN A 162 10.79 3.86 -15.39
C GLN A 162 10.31 2.44 -15.05
N ASN A 163 8.99 2.23 -14.91
CA ASN A 163 8.39 0.94 -14.56
C ASN A 163 9.03 0.26 -13.33
N ILE A 164 9.42 1.07 -12.33
CA ILE A 164 10.22 0.62 -11.17
C ILE A 164 9.39 -0.32 -10.29
N ASP A 165 8.10 -0.03 -10.12
CA ASP A 165 7.12 -0.88 -9.43
C ASP A 165 5.71 -0.35 -9.71
N PRO A 166 4.94 -0.97 -10.62
CA PRO A 166 3.60 -0.52 -10.98
C PRO A 166 2.62 -0.42 -9.81
N LEU A 167 2.81 -1.20 -8.73
CA LEU A 167 1.94 -1.16 -7.57
C LEU A 167 2.24 0.07 -6.71
N LYS A 168 3.52 0.34 -6.42
CA LYS A 168 3.93 1.55 -5.69
C LYS A 168 3.55 2.83 -6.44
N CYS A 169 3.65 2.85 -7.77
CA CYS A 169 3.22 4.03 -8.53
C CYS A 169 1.71 4.31 -8.36
N ARG A 170 0.88 3.28 -8.15
CA ARG A 170 -0.59 3.44 -7.96
C ARG A 170 -0.96 3.98 -6.59
N GLN A 171 -0.02 4.06 -5.67
CA GLN A 171 -0.22 4.54 -4.29
C GLN A 171 0.05 6.04 -4.13
N ALA A 172 0.46 6.75 -5.20
CA ALA A 172 0.89 8.16 -5.11
C ALA A 172 -0.16 9.10 -4.49
N SER A 173 -1.46 8.94 -4.80
CA SER A 173 -2.49 9.79 -4.17
C SER A 173 -2.60 9.53 -2.67
N ALA A 174 -2.55 8.26 -2.25
CA ALA A 174 -2.61 7.88 -0.84
C ALA A 174 -1.41 8.43 -0.07
N MET A 175 -0.21 8.36 -0.65
CA MET A 175 1.01 8.95 -0.10
C MET A 175 0.87 10.46 0.09
N ALA A 176 0.45 11.18 -0.96
CA ALA A 176 0.29 12.62 -0.92
C ALA A 176 -0.76 13.07 0.11
N ILE A 177 -1.91 12.38 0.17
CA ILE A 177 -2.97 12.70 1.14
C ILE A 177 -2.48 12.46 2.57
N THR A 178 -1.82 11.33 2.81
CA THR A 178 -1.26 10.98 4.12
C THR A 178 -0.28 12.05 4.60
N GLU A 179 0.64 12.50 3.74
CA GLU A 179 1.64 13.50 4.12
C GLU A 179 1.01 14.87 4.41
N LEU A 180 0.10 15.33 3.54
CA LEU A 180 -0.50 16.66 3.63
C LEU A 180 -1.47 16.82 4.81
N PHE A 181 -2.23 15.78 5.10
CA PHE A 181 -3.27 15.81 6.13
C PHE A 181 -2.85 15.05 7.39
N GLN A 182 -1.63 14.51 7.44
CA GLN A 182 -1.08 13.77 8.58
C GLN A 182 -2.00 12.64 9.07
N THR A 183 -2.76 12.04 8.15
CA THR A 183 -3.71 10.97 8.42
C THR A 183 -3.11 9.59 8.12
N ASN A 184 -3.57 8.56 8.82
CA ASN A 184 -3.23 7.16 8.54
C ASN A 184 -4.31 6.42 7.74
N ASP A 185 -5.44 7.05 7.42
CA ASP A 185 -6.58 6.43 6.70
C ASP A 185 -6.20 5.82 5.34
N PHE A 186 -5.12 6.32 4.73
CA PHE A 186 -4.64 5.85 3.42
C PHE A 186 -3.33 5.06 3.51
N LYS A 187 -2.87 4.75 4.72
CA LYS A 187 -1.80 3.78 4.91
C LYS A 187 -2.38 2.38 4.88
N ASP A 188 -1.63 1.46 4.31
CA ASP A 188 -1.94 0.05 4.47
C ASP A 188 -1.63 -0.33 5.92
N GLN A 189 -2.68 -0.47 6.73
CA GLN A 189 -2.56 -0.95 8.11
C GLN A 189 -1.96 -2.37 8.16
N TYR A 190 -1.96 -3.09 7.04
CA TYR A 190 -1.52 -4.46 6.87
C TYR A 190 -0.15 -4.65 6.23
N VAL A 191 0.50 -3.59 5.74
CA VAL A 191 1.89 -3.64 5.28
C VAL A 191 2.63 -2.41 5.79
N GLY A 192 3.47 -2.59 6.81
CA GLY A 192 4.23 -1.49 7.43
C GLY A 192 4.96 -0.63 6.39
N GLY A 193 4.57 0.65 6.28
CA GLY A 193 5.17 1.59 5.33
C GLY A 193 4.56 1.61 3.92
N SER A 194 3.56 0.78 3.64
CA SER A 194 2.80 0.81 2.37
C SER A 194 1.53 1.65 2.50
N TYR A 195 0.93 1.94 1.35
CA TYR A 195 -0.22 2.82 1.21
C TYR A 195 -1.33 2.11 0.43
N LEU A 196 -2.58 2.51 0.65
CA LEU A 196 -3.71 1.95 -0.08
C LEU A 196 -3.65 2.35 -1.56
N THR A 197 -3.98 1.43 -2.46
CA THR A 197 -4.30 1.75 -3.86
C THR A 197 -5.59 2.57 -3.95
N MET A 198 -5.94 3.07 -5.14
CA MET A 198 -7.16 3.88 -5.31
C MET A 198 -8.43 3.09 -4.99
N SER A 199 -8.48 1.82 -5.36
CA SER A 199 -9.63 0.95 -5.04
C SER A 199 -9.71 0.68 -3.55
N GLU A 200 -8.61 0.28 -2.92
CA GLU A 200 -8.57 0.01 -1.47
C GLU A 200 -8.88 1.28 -0.65
N SER A 201 -8.39 2.44 -1.11
CA SER A 201 -8.73 3.73 -0.51
C SER A 201 -10.23 4.02 -0.61
N TYR A 202 -10.87 3.71 -1.74
CA TYR A 202 -12.31 3.89 -1.92
C TYR A 202 -13.12 2.93 -1.03
N ASP A 203 -12.72 1.66 -0.96
CA ASP A 203 -13.35 0.67 -0.10
C ASP A 203 -13.22 1.09 1.38
N HIS A 204 -12.06 1.63 1.79
CA HIS A 204 -11.86 2.16 3.12
C HIS A 204 -12.79 3.33 3.45
N ILE A 205 -12.86 4.38 2.61
CA ILE A 205 -13.71 5.55 2.88
C ILE A 205 -15.20 5.21 2.89
N THR A 206 -15.63 4.21 2.10
CA THR A 206 -17.05 3.82 2.03
C THR A 206 -17.46 2.92 3.20
N ALA A 207 -16.55 2.11 3.73
CA ALA A 207 -16.79 1.24 4.87
C ALA A 207 -16.56 1.91 6.24
N SER A 208 -15.73 2.95 6.29
CA SER A 208 -15.33 3.60 7.54
C SER A 208 -16.42 4.52 8.13
N SER A 209 -16.63 4.42 9.44
CA SER A 209 -17.48 5.36 10.19
C SER A 209 -16.89 6.75 10.31
N ASP A 210 -15.59 6.92 10.05
CA ASP A 210 -14.88 8.20 10.16
C ASP A 210 -15.07 9.07 8.91
N TRP A 211 -15.71 8.53 7.89
CA TRP A 211 -16.02 9.24 6.65
C TRP A 211 -17.51 9.50 6.51
N LYS A 212 -17.84 10.58 5.81
CA LYS A 212 -19.21 10.98 5.48
C LYS A 212 -19.29 11.34 4.01
N MET A 213 -20.20 10.70 3.28
CA MET A 213 -20.59 11.15 1.96
C MET A 213 -21.41 12.44 2.08
N LEU A 214 -20.93 13.53 1.48
CA LEU A 214 -21.67 14.79 1.36
C LEU A 214 -22.75 14.71 0.27
N GLY A 215 -22.51 13.88 -0.75
CA GLY A 215 -23.41 13.62 -1.87
C GLY A 215 -22.66 13.56 -3.20
N GLU A 216 -23.41 13.49 -4.30
CA GLU A 216 -22.84 13.58 -5.65
C GLU A 216 -22.43 15.02 -6.00
N ALA A 217 -21.56 15.20 -7.00
CA ALA A 217 -21.05 16.49 -7.42
C ALA A 217 -22.12 17.40 -8.06
N ASN A 218 -22.89 18.10 -7.24
CA ASN A 218 -23.80 19.16 -7.65
C ASN A 218 -23.40 20.51 -7.00
N SER A 219 -24.03 21.62 -7.42
CA SER A 219 -23.68 22.96 -6.94
C SER A 219 -23.73 23.11 -5.41
N ALA A 220 -24.69 22.49 -4.74
CA ALA A 220 -24.81 22.57 -3.28
C ALA A 220 -23.69 21.77 -2.59
N THR A 221 -23.47 20.53 -3.03
CA THR A 221 -22.43 19.65 -2.49
C THR A 221 -21.04 20.22 -2.72
N LEU A 222 -20.73 20.73 -3.93
CA LEU A 222 -19.42 21.31 -4.24
C LEU A 222 -19.14 22.60 -3.48
N LYS A 223 -20.19 23.38 -3.18
CA LYS A 223 -20.07 24.58 -2.34
C LYS A 223 -19.74 24.23 -0.88
N ASP A 224 -20.43 23.25 -0.29
CA ASP A 224 -20.13 22.75 1.06
C ASP A 224 -18.70 22.16 1.11
N ALA A 225 -18.37 21.33 0.12
CA ALA A 225 -17.06 20.73 -0.03
C ALA A 225 -15.91 21.76 -0.11
N GLN A 226 -16.08 22.83 -0.90
CA GLN A 226 -15.08 23.89 -1.00
C GLN A 226 -14.92 24.67 0.31
N ALA A 227 -16.03 24.93 1.03
CA ALA A 227 -15.98 25.60 2.34
C ALA A 227 -15.18 24.77 3.35
N ARG A 228 -15.46 23.47 3.45
CA ARG A 228 -14.73 22.52 4.32
C ARG A 228 -13.25 22.42 3.97
N ALA A 229 -12.92 22.31 2.68
CA ALA A 229 -11.54 22.32 2.24
C ALA A 229 -10.81 23.62 2.64
N ASN A 230 -11.48 24.77 2.53
CA ASN A 230 -10.95 26.08 2.95
C ASN A 230 -10.69 26.14 4.46
N GLU A 231 -11.52 25.49 5.28
CA GLU A 231 -11.29 25.29 6.72
C GLU A 231 -10.16 24.30 7.03
N GLY A 232 -9.67 23.60 6.01
CA GLY A 232 -8.57 22.65 6.08
C GLY A 232 -9.02 21.20 6.22
N GLU A 233 -10.30 20.90 6.22
CA GLU A 233 -10.78 19.51 6.25
C GLU A 233 -10.33 18.74 5.01
N LEU A 234 -10.10 17.43 5.18
CA LEU A 234 -9.84 16.53 4.07
C LEU A 234 -11.14 16.20 3.34
N VAL A 235 -11.27 16.73 2.12
CA VAL A 235 -12.42 16.47 1.25
C VAL A 235 -11.97 15.72 0.01
N ILE A 236 -12.43 14.48 -0.13
CA ILE A 236 -12.12 13.58 -1.23
C ILE A 236 -13.21 13.67 -2.29
N VAL A 237 -12.79 13.63 -3.55
CA VAL A 237 -13.65 13.37 -4.70
C VAL A 237 -13.31 11.98 -5.23
N SER A 238 -14.32 11.15 -5.41
CA SER A 238 -14.18 9.82 -5.98
C SER A 238 -15.01 9.69 -7.24
N TYR A 239 -14.45 9.01 -8.25
CA TYR A 239 -15.15 8.67 -9.49
C TYR A 239 -15.16 7.15 -9.67
N PRO A 240 -16.10 6.43 -9.04
CA PRO A 240 -16.28 5.00 -9.21
C PRO A 240 -17.16 4.72 -10.44
N PHE A 241 -16.55 4.50 -11.61
CA PHE A 241 -17.29 4.25 -12.84
C PHE A 241 -16.80 3.01 -13.59
N LYS A 242 -17.70 2.04 -13.81
CA LYS A 242 -17.44 0.82 -14.60
C LYS A 242 -16.17 0.06 -14.18
N GLY A 243 -15.96 -0.09 -12.87
CA GLY A 243 -14.79 -0.78 -12.31
C GLY A 243 -13.49 0.04 -12.35
N PHE A 244 -13.54 1.29 -12.80
CA PHE A 244 -12.45 2.25 -12.67
C PHE A 244 -12.74 3.16 -11.47
N ILE A 245 -11.82 3.19 -10.51
CA ILE A 245 -11.89 4.08 -9.34
C ILE A 245 -10.75 5.08 -9.46
N GLN A 246 -11.10 6.36 -9.37
CA GLN A 246 -10.14 7.43 -9.30
C GLN A 246 -10.46 8.33 -8.12
N LEU A 247 -9.45 8.61 -7.31
CA LEU A 247 -9.55 9.52 -6.17
C LEU A 247 -8.71 10.78 -6.43
N GLY A 248 -9.21 11.89 -5.93
CA GLY A 248 -8.49 13.15 -5.76
C GLY A 248 -9.01 13.86 -4.52
N PHE A 249 -8.42 15.00 -4.17
CA PHE A 249 -8.90 15.82 -3.06
C PHE A 249 -9.09 17.27 -3.47
N ILE A 250 -10.07 17.93 -2.85
CA ILE A 250 -10.38 19.33 -3.09
C ILE A 250 -9.34 20.21 -2.40
N ARG A 251 -8.84 21.18 -3.14
CA ARG A 251 -7.88 22.15 -2.65
C ARG A 251 -8.54 23.35 -2.00
N LYS A 252 -7.79 23.96 -1.08
CA LYS A 252 -8.04 25.34 -0.66
C LYS A 252 -8.03 26.31 -1.84
N GLY A 253 -8.93 27.26 -1.82
CA GLY A 253 -9.06 28.33 -2.81
C GLY A 253 -10.53 28.61 -3.17
N ASP A 254 -10.70 29.39 -4.22
CA ASP A 254 -12.01 29.71 -4.76
C ASP A 254 -12.42 28.70 -5.83
N ALA A 255 -13.67 28.24 -5.74
CA ALA A 255 -14.31 27.54 -6.84
C ALA A 255 -14.49 28.51 -8.02
N LYS A 256 -14.39 28.00 -9.25
CA LYS A 256 -14.49 28.81 -10.47
C LYS A 256 -15.65 28.33 -11.32
N MET A 257 -16.33 29.26 -11.97
CA MET A 257 -17.45 28.94 -12.86
C MET A 257 -16.99 28.02 -14.00
N SER A 258 -17.65 26.88 -14.15
CA SER A 258 -17.50 25.99 -15.30
C SER A 258 -18.63 26.23 -16.28
N SER A 259 -18.33 26.72 -17.48
CA SER A 259 -19.32 26.79 -18.56
C SER A 259 -19.83 25.40 -18.98
N LYS A 260 -19.03 24.35 -18.76
CA LYS A 260 -19.38 22.98 -19.14
C LYS A 260 -20.36 22.34 -18.18
N TRP A 261 -20.19 22.59 -16.88
CA TRP A 261 -21.06 22.04 -15.83
C TRP A 261 -22.14 23.02 -15.39
N ASN A 262 -22.06 24.27 -15.85
CA ASN A 262 -22.95 25.37 -15.47
C ASN A 262 -23.04 25.59 -13.95
N MET A 263 -21.90 25.45 -13.26
CA MET A 263 -21.77 25.65 -11.82
C MET A 263 -20.33 25.99 -11.44
N GLU A 264 -20.15 26.49 -10.22
CA GLU A 264 -18.82 26.69 -9.63
C GLU A 264 -18.21 25.34 -9.26
N VAL A 265 -16.97 25.12 -9.69
CA VAL A 265 -16.25 23.87 -9.48
C VAL A 265 -14.92 24.14 -8.78
N PRO A 266 -14.57 23.31 -7.78
CA PRO A 266 -13.32 23.48 -7.05
C PRO A 266 -12.11 23.04 -7.88
N SER A 267 -10.94 23.50 -7.44
CA SER A 267 -9.66 22.94 -7.87
C SER A 267 -9.36 21.66 -7.10
N ILE A 268 -8.78 20.67 -7.78
CA ILE A 268 -8.41 19.40 -7.17
C ILE A 268 -6.95 19.03 -7.42
N ALA A 269 -6.41 18.21 -6.53
CA ALA A 269 -5.19 17.45 -6.76
C ALA A 269 -5.54 15.97 -7.00
N ILE A 270 -4.96 15.38 -8.05
CA ILE A 270 -5.33 14.07 -8.58
C ILE A 270 -4.17 13.44 -9.35
N PHE A 271 -3.95 12.14 -9.15
CA PHE A 271 -2.91 11.35 -9.81
C PHE A 271 -3.55 10.22 -10.61
N PHE A 272 -3.47 10.31 -11.93
CA PHE A 272 -4.06 9.35 -12.89
C PHE A 272 -3.10 8.20 -13.13
N TYR A 273 -3.31 7.07 -12.44
CA TYR A 273 -2.39 5.93 -12.52
C TYR A 273 -2.25 5.36 -13.95
N ASN A 274 -3.29 5.46 -14.78
CA ASN A 274 -3.32 4.96 -16.15
C ASN A 274 -2.92 6.02 -17.20
N ASP A 275 -2.79 7.28 -16.81
CA ASP A 275 -2.45 8.38 -17.70
C ASP A 275 -1.76 9.52 -16.92
N PRO A 276 -0.45 9.39 -16.61
CA PRO A 276 0.23 10.34 -15.75
C PRO A 276 0.20 11.78 -16.26
N GLU A 277 0.05 11.99 -17.57
CA GLU A 277 -0.02 13.31 -18.16
C GLU A 277 -1.33 14.04 -17.85
N LYS A 278 -2.39 13.32 -17.48
CA LYS A 278 -3.64 13.91 -16.98
C LYS A 278 -3.60 14.25 -15.49
N SER A 279 -2.57 13.79 -14.77
CA SER A 279 -2.40 14.12 -13.36
C SER A 279 -2.20 15.61 -13.17
N SER A 280 -2.78 16.14 -12.11
CA SER A 280 -2.72 17.56 -11.82
C SER A 280 -2.82 17.84 -10.34
N ILE A 281 -2.16 18.90 -9.92
CA ILE A 281 -2.20 19.35 -8.52
C ILE A 281 -3.08 20.58 -8.34
N SER A 282 -3.67 21.16 -9.40
CA SER A 282 -4.37 22.45 -9.31
C SER A 282 -5.37 22.74 -10.43
N LYS A 283 -5.80 21.72 -11.17
CA LYS A 283 -6.83 21.88 -12.22
C LYS A 283 -8.22 21.78 -11.62
N GLN A 284 -9.17 22.49 -12.22
CA GLN A 284 -10.58 22.39 -11.86
C GLN A 284 -11.13 21.00 -12.22
N MET A 285 -12.10 20.51 -11.46
CA MET A 285 -12.72 19.20 -11.68
C MET A 285 -13.24 19.00 -13.12
N ASN A 286 -13.78 20.03 -13.76
CA ASN A 286 -14.31 19.97 -15.12
C ASN A 286 -13.23 19.89 -16.23
N PHE A 287 -11.96 20.12 -15.89
CA PHE A 287 -10.83 19.83 -16.79
C PHE A 287 -10.52 18.32 -16.80
N ILE A 288 -10.84 17.65 -15.70
CA ILE A 288 -10.54 16.26 -15.44
C ILE A 288 -11.69 15.36 -15.91
N TRP A 289 -12.90 15.64 -15.44
CA TRP A 289 -14.10 14.87 -15.79
C TRP A 289 -15.00 15.63 -16.76
N ARG A 290 -15.72 14.87 -17.60
CA ARG A 290 -16.58 15.47 -18.62
C ARG A 290 -17.88 16.01 -18.05
N SER A 291 -18.50 15.28 -17.13
CA SER A 291 -19.73 15.64 -16.43
C SER A 291 -19.53 15.46 -14.93
N PRO A 292 -20.40 16.06 -14.10
CA PRO A 292 -20.42 15.80 -12.66
C PRO A 292 -20.91 14.39 -12.27
N GLU A 293 -21.52 13.66 -13.20
CA GLU A 293 -22.16 12.37 -12.94
C GLU A 293 -21.15 11.33 -12.43
N ASN A 294 -21.57 10.50 -11.46
CA ASN A 294 -20.76 9.48 -10.81
C ASN A 294 -19.54 10.03 -10.06
N ILE A 295 -19.52 11.32 -9.73
CA ILE A 295 -18.52 11.88 -8.83
C ILE A 295 -19.16 12.02 -7.46
N GLU A 296 -18.63 11.30 -6.49
CA GLU A 296 -19.03 11.35 -5.10
C GLU A 296 -18.07 12.23 -4.31
N VAL A 297 -18.62 13.00 -3.37
CA VAL A 297 -17.84 13.88 -2.50
C VAL A 297 -17.92 13.36 -1.07
N TRP A 298 -16.75 13.16 -0.47
CA TRP A 298 -16.57 12.57 0.84
C TRP A 298 -15.76 13.50 1.73
N VAL A 299 -16.11 13.58 3.01
CA VAL A 299 -15.36 14.32 4.01
C VAL A 299 -15.04 13.43 5.20
N ARG A 300 -13.85 13.60 5.76
CA ARG A 300 -13.45 12.97 7.02
C ARG A 300 -14.07 13.73 8.20
N LYS A 301 -14.70 13.01 9.14
CA LYS A 301 -15.47 13.56 10.27
C LYS A 301 -14.59 14.15 11.35
#